data_AF-F6BE70-F1
#
_entry.id   AF-F6BE70-F1
#
_cell.length_a   1.000
_cell.length_b   1.000
_cell.length_c   1.000
_cell.angle_alpha   90.00
_cell.angle_beta   90.00
_cell.angle_gamma   90.00
#
_symmetry.space_group_name_H-M   'P 1'
#
loop_
_entity.id
_entity.type
_entity.pdbx_description
1 polymer ?
#
loop_
_entity_poly.entity_id
_entity_poly.type
_entity_poly.pdbx_seq_one_letter_code
_entity_poly.pdbx_strand_id
1 'polypeptide(L)'
;MKGKKIAIVAHCILNQNSVVNGLERAEGAFNDVVELLLKKNYAIIQLPCPEMLYLGIDRVGKTKEEYDTEEYRELCREILKPIVKYLGEYSKEGFRFILIGIEGSPTCGIFKTVTKEGLIDGRGILMEEFLKMLENEHIDLKKIDFPVNMNEYNEFLKELERLLM
;
A
#
# COMPACT_ATOMS: atom_id res chain seq x y z
N MET A 1 -24.64 -4.79 -9.93
CA MET A 1 -23.94 -4.45 -8.66
C MET A 1 -23.74 -2.93 -8.58
N LYS A 2 -23.92 -2.33 -7.39
CA LYS A 2 -23.65 -0.89 -7.14
C LYS A 2 -22.21 -0.73 -6.59
N GLY A 3 -21.64 0.48 -6.63
CA GLY A 3 -20.37 0.80 -5.96
C GLY A 3 -19.12 0.60 -6.82
N LYS A 4 -18.86 -0.61 -7.34
CA LYS A 4 -17.76 -1.02 -8.28
C LYS A 4 -16.43 -0.24 -8.17
N LYS A 5 -16.03 0.14 -6.95
CA LYS A 5 -14.85 0.96 -6.64
C LYS A 5 -14.18 0.41 -5.39
N ILE A 6 -12.91 0.06 -5.50
CA ILE A 6 -12.13 -0.52 -4.41
C ILE A 6 -10.82 0.25 -4.24
N ALA A 7 -10.55 0.66 -3.01
CA ALA A 7 -9.25 1.17 -2.59
C ALA A 7 -8.46 0.01 -1.96
N ILE A 8 -7.30 -0.28 -2.53
CA ILE A 8 -6.32 -1.19 -1.97
C ILE A 8 -5.33 -0.34 -1.19
N VAL A 9 -5.13 -0.63 0.09
CA VAL A 9 -4.33 0.24 0.97
C VAL A 9 -3.23 -0.56 1.65
N ALA A 10 -2.04 0.03 1.77
CA ALA A 10 -1.00 -0.52 2.63
C ALA A 10 -1.51 -0.68 4.08
N HIS A 11 -1.05 -1.70 4.79
CA HIS A 11 -1.60 -2.07 6.09
C HIS A 11 -1.68 -0.89 7.07
N CYS A 12 -0.61 -0.11 7.16
CA CYS A 12 -0.52 0.98 8.11
C CYS A 12 -1.46 2.16 7.78
N ILE A 13 -2.06 2.23 6.58
CA ILE A 13 -3.11 3.22 6.33
C ILE A 13 -4.30 3.06 7.30
N LEU A 14 -4.64 1.82 7.65
CA LEU A 14 -5.74 1.51 8.56
C LEU A 14 -5.27 1.11 9.96
N ASN A 15 -3.98 0.85 10.16
CA ASN A 15 -3.46 0.33 11.41
C ASN A 15 -2.01 0.79 11.67
N GLN A 16 -1.84 1.99 12.22
CA GLN A 16 -0.54 2.53 12.62
C GLN A 16 0.13 1.73 13.74
N ASN A 17 -0.62 0.91 14.49
CA ASN A 17 -0.03 -0.03 15.46
C ASN A 17 0.85 -1.10 14.80
N SER A 18 0.86 -1.20 13.46
CA SER A 18 1.79 -2.08 12.73
C SER A 18 3.12 -1.45 12.36
N VAL A 19 3.26 -0.14 12.56
CA VAL A 19 4.48 0.61 12.21
C VAL A 19 5.56 0.30 13.24
N VAL A 20 6.83 0.47 12.86
CA VAL A 20 7.95 0.40 13.81
C VAL A 20 7.71 1.40 14.94
N ASN A 21 7.90 0.96 16.19
CA ASN A 21 7.68 1.79 17.37
C ASN A 21 8.45 3.12 17.29
N GLY A 22 7.73 4.23 17.46
CA GLY A 22 8.25 5.60 17.38
C GLY A 22 8.21 6.22 15.98
N LEU A 23 7.77 5.49 14.96
CA LEU A 23 7.58 5.99 13.58
C LEU A 23 6.10 6.11 13.18
N GLU A 24 5.18 5.80 14.09
CA GLU A 24 3.74 6.02 13.90
C GLU A 24 3.40 7.50 13.66
N ARG A 25 2.39 7.73 12.82
CA ARG A 25 1.95 9.07 12.41
C ARG A 25 0.46 9.33 12.69
N ALA A 26 -0.23 8.35 13.27
CA ALA A 26 -1.56 8.47 13.84
C ALA A 26 -1.74 7.39 14.93
N GLU A 27 -2.77 7.53 15.76
CA GLU A 27 -3.07 6.58 16.84
C GLU A 27 -3.64 5.23 16.34
N GLY A 28 -4.28 5.23 15.18
CA GLY A 28 -4.96 4.07 14.61
C GLY A 28 -4.88 4.10 13.09
N ALA A 29 -5.99 4.39 12.42
CA ALA A 29 -5.97 4.65 10.98
C ALA A 29 -5.60 6.11 10.70
N PHE A 30 -5.21 6.42 9.46
CA PHE A 30 -5.27 7.79 8.96
C PHE A 30 -6.74 8.15 8.68
N ASN A 31 -7.41 8.69 9.70
CA ASN A 31 -8.87 8.88 9.69
C ASN A 31 -9.36 9.69 8.48
N ASP A 32 -8.69 10.77 8.09
CA ASP A 32 -9.16 11.59 6.96
C ASP A 32 -9.08 10.83 5.62
N VAL A 33 -8.11 9.91 5.47
CA VAL A 33 -8.01 9.03 4.29
C VAL A 33 -9.19 8.07 4.26
N VAL A 34 -9.48 7.43 5.40
CA VAL A 34 -10.60 6.49 5.52
C VAL A 34 -11.92 7.21 5.28
N GLU A 35 -12.12 8.37 5.91
CA GLU A 35 -13.33 9.17 5.76
C GLU A 35 -13.53 9.60 4.31
N LEU A 36 -12.48 10.04 3.61
CA LEU A 36 -12.55 10.41 2.20
C LEU A 36 -12.93 9.21 1.32
N LEU A 37 -12.34 8.04 1.53
CA LEU A 37 -12.69 6.81 0.81
C LEU A 37 -14.17 6.44 0.99
N LEU A 38 -14.65 6.49 2.24
CA LEU A 38 -16.05 6.20 2.58
C LEU A 38 -17.01 7.23 1.97
N LYS A 39 -16.71 8.54 2.09
CA LYS A 39 -17.50 9.63 1.46
C LYS A 39 -17.61 9.44 -0.06
N LYS A 40 -16.56 8.93 -0.71
CA LYS A 40 -16.56 8.62 -2.15
C LYS A 40 -17.09 7.23 -2.47
N ASN A 41 -17.64 6.49 -1.51
CA ASN A 41 -18.21 5.14 -1.66
C ASN A 41 -17.21 4.12 -2.26
N TYR A 42 -15.95 4.19 -1.83
CA TYR A 42 -14.96 3.14 -2.10
C TYR A 42 -15.06 2.06 -1.02
N ALA A 43 -15.15 0.80 -1.45
CA ALA A 43 -14.84 -0.32 -0.56
C ALA A 43 -13.32 -0.38 -0.34
N ILE A 44 -12.86 -1.02 0.74
CA ILE A 44 -11.45 -1.02 1.13
C ILE A 44 -10.95 -2.46 1.24
N ILE A 45 -9.82 -2.75 0.58
CA ILE A 45 -9.03 -3.97 0.77
C ILE A 45 -7.71 -3.56 1.41
N GLN A 46 -7.43 -4.09 2.60
CA GLN A 46 -6.16 -3.87 3.28
C GLN A 46 -5.14 -4.91 2.84
N LEU A 47 -3.97 -4.46 2.38
CA LEU A 47 -2.82 -5.35 2.15
C LEU A 47 -2.22 -5.77 3.51
N PRO A 48 -1.80 -7.03 3.68
CA PRO A 48 -1.03 -7.44 4.85
C PRO A 48 0.33 -6.74 4.90
N CYS A 49 0.89 -6.58 6.10
CA CYS A 49 2.23 -6.02 6.28
C CYS A 49 3.27 -7.16 6.31
N PRO A 50 4.03 -7.39 5.22
CA PRO A 50 5.06 -8.44 5.20
C PRO A 50 6.16 -8.18 6.24
N GLU A 51 6.53 -6.93 6.51
CA GLU A 51 7.56 -6.60 7.52
C GLU A 51 7.16 -7.09 8.91
N MET A 52 5.88 -6.90 9.28
CA MET A 52 5.29 -7.38 10.52
C MET A 52 5.23 -8.90 10.56
N LEU A 53 4.81 -9.54 9.46
CA LEU A 53 4.73 -10.99 9.36
C LEU A 53 6.11 -11.67 9.41
N TYR A 54 7.15 -10.99 8.93
CA TYR A 54 8.52 -11.52 8.83
C TYR A 54 9.33 -11.32 10.12
N LEU A 55 9.29 -10.11 10.71
CA LEU A 55 10.13 -9.76 11.87
C LEU A 55 9.36 -9.50 13.17
N GLY A 56 8.02 -9.43 13.11
CA GLY A 56 7.18 -9.18 14.28
C GLY A 56 7.07 -7.70 14.68
N ILE A 57 6.42 -7.49 15.82
CA ILE A 57 6.02 -6.17 16.34
C ILE A 57 7.22 -5.33 16.81
N ASP A 58 8.25 -5.97 17.37
CA ASP A 58 9.44 -5.29 17.93
C ASP A 58 10.55 -5.05 16.88
N ARG A 59 10.22 -5.17 15.59
CA ARG A 59 11.19 -5.02 14.50
C ARG A 59 11.78 -3.61 14.47
N VAL A 60 13.04 -3.52 14.05
CA VAL A 60 13.69 -2.25 13.69
C VAL A 60 13.48 -1.93 12.22
N GLY A 61 13.51 -0.63 11.88
CA GLY A 61 13.48 -0.19 10.49
C GLY A 61 14.65 -0.75 9.68
N LYS A 62 14.38 -1.11 8.43
CA LYS A 62 15.33 -1.72 7.50
C LYS A 62 15.21 -1.08 6.12
N THR A 63 16.29 -1.11 5.34
CA THR A 63 16.25 -0.65 3.94
C THR A 63 15.68 -1.73 3.02
N LYS A 64 15.35 -1.35 1.78
CA LYS A 64 14.91 -2.30 0.75
C LYS A 64 15.90 -3.47 0.60
N GLU A 65 17.19 -3.21 0.48
CA GLU A 65 18.22 -4.23 0.27
C GLU A 65 18.35 -5.21 1.43
N GLU A 66 18.00 -4.79 2.65
CA GLU A 66 17.98 -5.68 3.80
C GLU A 66 16.79 -6.64 3.82
N TYR A 67 15.68 -6.27 3.17
CA TYR A 67 14.51 -7.12 2.98
C TYR A 67 14.54 -7.89 1.67
N ASP A 68 15.38 -7.51 0.71
CA ASP A 68 15.38 -8.06 -0.65
C ASP A 68 16.05 -9.45 -0.70
N THR A 69 15.37 -10.43 -0.11
CA THR A 69 15.74 -11.84 -0.10
C THR A 69 14.65 -12.66 -0.81
N GLU A 70 15.02 -13.83 -1.34
CA GLU A 70 14.05 -14.71 -2.01
C GLU A 70 12.93 -15.14 -1.03
N GLU A 71 13.28 -15.44 0.22
CA GLU A 71 12.34 -15.80 1.27
C GLU A 71 11.31 -14.70 1.52
N TYR A 72 11.75 -13.44 1.62
CA TYR A 72 10.86 -12.31 1.88
C TYR A 72 9.99 -11.99 0.65
N ARG A 73 10.52 -12.12 -0.57
CA ARG A 73 9.75 -12.01 -1.81
C ARG A 73 8.71 -13.13 -1.92
N GLU A 74 9.05 -14.34 -1.54
CA GLU A 74 8.12 -15.47 -1.49
C GLU A 74 6.98 -15.20 -0.50
N LEU A 75 7.30 -14.73 0.72
CA LEU A 75 6.28 -14.28 1.67
C LEU A 75 5.36 -13.22 1.05
N CYS A 76 5.91 -12.22 0.37
CA CYS A 76 5.12 -11.18 -0.31
C CYS A 76 4.18 -11.79 -1.35
N ARG A 77 4.66 -12.71 -2.20
CA ARG A 77 3.80 -13.38 -3.20
C ARG A 77 2.68 -14.19 -2.54
N GLU A 78 2.98 -14.96 -1.49
CA GLU A 78 1.99 -15.80 -0.80
C GLU A 78 0.86 -14.97 -0.18
N ILE A 79 1.19 -13.88 0.52
CA ILE A 79 0.18 -13.03 1.18
C ILE A 79 -0.65 -12.23 0.17
N LEU A 80 -0.14 -12.01 -1.05
CA LEU A 80 -0.83 -11.30 -2.13
C LEU A 80 -1.76 -12.19 -2.96
N LYS A 81 -1.51 -13.49 -3.06
CA LYS A 81 -2.32 -14.44 -3.84
C LYS A 81 -3.84 -14.30 -3.64
N PRO A 82 -4.38 -14.33 -2.39
CA PRO A 82 -5.82 -14.21 -2.20
C PRO A 82 -6.36 -12.85 -2.67
N ILE A 83 -5.57 -11.78 -2.53
CA ILE A 83 -5.95 -10.42 -2.90
C ILE A 83 -6.01 -10.29 -4.42
N VAL A 84 -4.99 -10.75 -5.13
CA VAL A 84 -4.96 -10.77 -6.60
C VAL A 84 -6.12 -11.59 -7.14
N LYS A 85 -6.45 -12.72 -6.52
CA LYS A 85 -7.63 -13.51 -6.88
C LYS A 85 -8.94 -12.73 -6.73
N TYR A 86 -9.13 -12.01 -5.63
CA TYR A 86 -10.31 -11.14 -5.47
C TYR A 86 -10.36 -10.06 -6.55
N LEU A 87 -9.24 -9.39 -6.81
CA LEU A 87 -9.15 -8.33 -7.81
C LEU A 87 -9.43 -8.86 -9.22
N GLY A 88 -9.00 -10.07 -9.56
CA GLY A 88 -9.32 -10.74 -10.82
C GLY A 88 -10.80 -11.08 -10.98
N GLU A 89 -11.51 -11.44 -9.91
CA GLU A 89 -12.97 -11.60 -9.98
C GLU A 89 -13.69 -10.24 -10.12
N TYR A 90 -13.22 -9.22 -9.41
CA TYR A 90 -13.78 -7.87 -9.53
C TYR A 90 -13.53 -7.24 -10.90
N SER A 91 -12.38 -7.49 -11.53
CA SER A 91 -12.03 -6.91 -12.83
C SER A 91 -12.95 -7.41 -13.95
N LYS A 92 -13.41 -8.67 -13.90
CA LYS A 92 -14.42 -9.24 -14.82
C LYS A 92 -15.73 -8.44 -14.82
N GLU A 93 -16.01 -7.76 -13.72
CA GLU A 93 -17.19 -6.92 -13.53
C GLU A 93 -16.90 -5.42 -13.74
N GLY A 94 -15.73 -5.02 -14.25
CA GLY A 94 -15.43 -3.62 -14.55
C GLY A 94 -15.30 -2.73 -13.30
N PHE A 95 -14.75 -3.27 -12.21
CA PHE A 95 -14.42 -2.49 -11.02
C PHE A 95 -13.26 -1.54 -11.29
N ARG A 96 -13.30 -0.36 -10.66
CA ARG A 96 -12.18 0.59 -10.63
C ARG A 96 -11.37 0.43 -9.35
N PHE A 97 -10.05 0.43 -9.48
CA PHE A 97 -9.12 0.26 -8.37
C PHE A 97 -8.26 1.50 -8.17
N ILE A 98 -7.95 1.79 -6.90
CA ILE A 98 -6.88 2.71 -6.51
C ILE A 98 -6.00 2.04 -5.46
N LEU A 99 -4.68 2.10 -5.63
CA LEU A 99 -3.69 1.63 -4.65
C LEU A 99 -3.10 2.82 -3.92
N ILE A 100 -3.13 2.75 -2.59
CA ILE A 100 -2.53 3.74 -1.68
C ILE A 100 -1.35 3.08 -0.96
N GLY A 101 -0.15 3.46 -1.35
CA GLY A 101 1.12 3.02 -0.76
C GLY A 101 1.63 3.98 0.31
N ILE A 102 2.87 3.79 0.74
CA ILE A 102 3.55 4.64 1.71
C ILE A 102 4.89 5.08 1.11
N GLU A 103 5.02 6.37 0.84
CA GLU A 103 6.25 6.92 0.28
C GLU A 103 7.46 6.58 1.17
N GLY A 104 8.54 6.11 0.54
CA GLY A 104 9.78 5.78 1.24
C GLY A 104 9.74 4.48 2.02
N SER A 105 8.63 3.76 2.08
CA SER A 105 8.62 2.42 2.67
C SER A 105 9.46 1.45 1.81
N PRO A 106 10.36 0.65 2.42
CA PRO A 106 11.16 -0.35 1.72
C PRO A 106 10.30 -1.46 1.09
N THR A 107 9.05 -1.58 1.57
CA THR A 107 8.12 -2.61 1.13
C THR A 107 6.89 -2.06 0.42
N CYS A 108 6.30 -0.97 0.94
CA CYS A 108 5.01 -0.44 0.48
C CYS A 108 5.11 0.85 -0.35
N GLY A 109 6.30 1.35 -0.67
CA GLY A 109 6.47 2.51 -1.55
C GLY A 109 6.16 2.17 -3.01
N ILE A 110 5.35 2.99 -3.68
CA ILE A 110 4.99 2.79 -5.10
C ILE A 110 5.94 3.55 -6.02
N PHE A 111 6.32 4.76 -5.65
CA PHE A 111 7.14 5.65 -6.48
C PHE A 111 8.52 5.91 -5.90
N LYS A 112 8.63 5.95 -4.57
CA LYS A 112 9.91 6.09 -3.87
C LYS A 112 10.06 5.07 -2.75
N THR A 113 11.30 4.67 -2.50
CA THR A 113 11.65 3.67 -1.48
C THR A 113 12.96 4.03 -0.79
N VAL A 114 13.10 3.66 0.48
CA VAL A 114 14.35 3.86 1.24
C VAL A 114 15.33 2.73 0.96
N THR A 115 16.53 3.10 0.56
CA THR A 115 17.68 2.23 0.32
C THR A 115 18.83 2.62 1.24
N LYS A 116 19.96 1.90 1.16
CA LYS A 116 21.19 2.28 1.87
C LYS A 116 21.75 3.62 1.42
N GLU A 117 21.36 4.08 0.23
CA GLU A 117 21.78 5.35 -0.39
C GLU A 117 20.82 6.50 -0.05
N GLY A 118 19.72 6.23 0.65
CA GLY A 118 18.70 7.20 1.03
C GLY A 118 17.36 6.96 0.34
N LEU A 119 16.55 8.01 0.23
CA LEU A 119 15.27 7.94 -0.48
C LEU A 119 15.52 8.08 -1.99
N ILE A 120 15.15 7.07 -2.76
CA ILE A 120 15.31 7.06 -4.22
C ILE A 120 13.99 6.77 -4.93
N ASP A 121 13.93 7.10 -6.23
CA ASP A 121 12.86 6.64 -7.10
C ASP A 121 12.92 5.12 -7.26
N GLY A 122 11.80 4.45 -7.01
CA GLY A 122 11.73 3.00 -6.98
C GLY A 122 10.55 2.46 -6.18
N ARG A 123 10.32 1.16 -6.29
CA ARG A 123 9.27 0.46 -5.55
C ARG A 123 9.83 -0.29 -4.36
N GLY A 124 9.02 -0.39 -3.32
CA GLY A 124 9.22 -1.37 -2.27
C GLY A 124 8.86 -2.78 -2.74
N ILE A 125 9.38 -3.79 -2.05
CA ILE A 125 9.36 -5.20 -2.50
C ILE A 125 7.94 -5.73 -2.70
N LEU A 126 7.02 -5.48 -1.79
CA LEU A 126 5.62 -5.92 -1.91
C LEU A 126 4.96 -5.27 -3.12
N MET A 127 5.24 -4.00 -3.38
CA MET A 127 4.67 -3.27 -4.52
C MET A 127 5.24 -3.76 -5.87
N GLU A 128 6.50 -4.20 -5.92
CA GLU A 128 7.05 -4.86 -7.10
C GLU A 128 6.30 -6.16 -7.42
N GLU A 129 6.20 -7.06 -6.43
CA GLU A 129 5.52 -8.35 -6.62
C GLU A 129 4.03 -8.13 -6.93
N PHE A 130 3.37 -7.22 -6.22
CA PHE A 130 1.95 -6.97 -6.42
C PHE A 130 1.64 -6.42 -7.81
N LEU A 131 2.36 -5.39 -8.25
CA LEU A 131 2.12 -4.80 -9.57
C LEU A 131 2.43 -5.78 -10.69
N LYS A 132 3.48 -6.62 -10.55
CA LYS A 132 3.79 -7.69 -11.50
C LYS A 132 2.68 -8.74 -11.56
N MET A 133 2.13 -9.15 -10.42
CA MET A 133 1.01 -10.09 -10.38
C MET A 133 -0.25 -9.52 -11.02
N LEU A 134 -0.55 -8.23 -10.81
CA LEU A 134 -1.69 -7.56 -11.43
C LEU A 134 -1.51 -7.36 -12.94
N GLU A 135 -0.30 -7.08 -13.41
CA GLU A 135 0.03 -7.01 -14.83
C GLU A 135 -0.26 -8.33 -15.54
N ASN A 136 0.14 -9.46 -14.95
CA ASN A 136 -0.15 -10.80 -15.50
C ASN A 136 -1.66 -11.07 -15.63
N GLU A 137 -2.47 -10.52 -14.74
CA GLU A 137 -3.93 -10.63 -14.74
C GLU A 137 -4.62 -9.50 -15.55
N HIS A 138 -3.84 -8.62 -16.21
CA HIS A 138 -4.32 -7.46 -16.97
C HIS A 138 -5.22 -6.52 -16.14
N ILE A 139 -4.86 -6.31 -14.87
CA ILE A 139 -5.60 -5.46 -13.93
C ILE A 139 -4.96 -4.09 -13.82
N ASP A 140 -5.66 -3.08 -14.32
CA ASP A 140 -5.26 -1.67 -14.20
C ASP A 140 -5.77 -1.01 -12.92
N LEU A 141 -4.98 -0.05 -12.41
CA LEU A 141 -5.33 0.70 -11.21
C LEU A 141 -4.63 2.07 -11.12
N LYS A 142 -5.32 3.04 -10.52
CA LYS A 142 -4.74 4.33 -10.12
C LYS A 142 -3.81 4.13 -8.93
N LYS A 143 -2.72 4.89 -8.82
CA LYS A 143 -1.69 4.71 -7.78
C LYS A 143 -1.39 6.05 -7.12
N ILE A 144 -1.21 6.06 -5.80
CA ILE A 144 -0.74 7.22 -5.02
C ILE A 144 0.01 6.73 -3.79
N ASP A 145 1.08 7.42 -3.39
CA ASP A 145 1.74 7.18 -2.11
C ASP A 145 1.25 8.17 -1.06
N PHE A 146 1.00 7.68 0.16
CA PHE A 146 0.87 8.54 1.32
C PHE A 146 2.25 9.17 1.63
N PRO A 147 2.37 10.50 1.75
CA PRO A 147 3.65 11.18 1.82
C PRO A 147 4.39 10.83 3.10
N VAL A 148 5.73 10.74 3.05
CA VAL A 148 6.53 10.56 4.28
C VAL A 148 6.51 11.83 5.14
N ASN A 149 6.56 12.98 4.48
CA ASN A 149 6.55 14.32 5.08
C ASN A 149 5.12 14.80 5.31
N MET A 150 4.73 14.98 6.59
CA MET A 150 3.37 15.39 6.94
C MET A 150 3.00 16.81 6.50
N ASN A 151 3.97 17.66 6.12
CA ASN A 151 3.67 18.95 5.51
C ASN A 151 2.98 18.83 4.14
N GLU A 152 3.17 17.69 3.46
CA GLU A 152 2.57 17.40 2.15
C GLU A 152 1.19 16.73 2.28
N TYR A 153 0.72 16.49 3.51
CA TYR A 153 -0.51 15.74 3.77
C TYR A 153 -1.75 16.36 3.13
N ASN A 154 -1.90 17.69 3.21
CA ASN A 154 -3.03 18.40 2.61
C ASN A 154 -3.02 18.34 1.07
N GLU A 155 -1.84 18.33 0.46
CA GLU A 155 -1.71 18.17 -0.99
C GLU A 155 -2.06 16.74 -1.41
N PHE A 156 -1.56 15.76 -0.66
CA PHE A 156 -1.93 14.36 -0.83
C PHE A 156 -3.46 14.14 -0.74
N LEU A 157 -4.15 14.72 0.24
CA LEU A 157 -5.61 14.58 0.35
C LEU A 157 -6.36 15.17 -0.85
N LYS A 158 -5.91 16.32 -1.36
CA LYS A 158 -6.50 16.93 -2.58
C LYS A 158 -6.30 16.06 -3.80
N GLU A 159 -5.09 15.52 -3.96
CA GLU A 159 -4.76 14.64 -5.08
C GLU A 159 -5.51 13.31 -4.98
N LEU A 160 -5.60 12.72 -3.79
CA LEU A 160 -6.40 11.53 -3.53
C LEU A 160 -7.86 11.81 -3.90
N GLU A 161 -8.45 12.92 -3.45
CA GLU A 161 -9.82 13.28 -3.82
C GLU A 161 -10.00 13.39 -5.34
N ARG A 162 -9.03 13.98 -6.05
CA ARG A 162 -9.01 14.06 -7.51
C ARG A 162 -8.99 12.69 -8.18
N LEU A 163 -8.21 11.75 -7.66
CA LEU A 163 -8.12 10.39 -8.18
C LEU A 163 -9.38 9.54 -7.86
N LEU A 164 -10.14 9.90 -6.84
CA LEU A 164 -11.38 9.19 -6.45
C LEU A 164 -12.63 9.64 -7.23
N MET A 165 -12.53 10.69 -8.05
CA MET A 165 -13.55 11.06 -9.05
C MET A 165 -13.50 10.07 -10.23
#